data_AF-I6QKW8-F1
#
_entry.id   AF-I6QKW8-F1
#
_cell.length_a   1.000
_cell.length_b   1.000
_cell.length_c   1.000
_cell.angle_alpha   90.00
_cell.angle_beta   90.00
_cell.angle_gamma   90.00
#
_symmetry.space_group_name_H-M   'P 1'
#
loop_
_entity.id
_entity.type
_entity.pdbx_description
1 polymer ?
#
loop_
_entity_poly.entity_id
_entity_poly.type
_entity_poly.pdbx_seq_one_letter_code
_entity_poly.pdbx_strand_id
1 'polypeptide(L)'
;NISRTVRLGEEKNDRLLSHGKKLTRLSVQSVIKAAVTAKTKPLPINPKSGIYLLLTADDVYVQDFCQNVCGFHYFTFPSIVGYTLPYAWIGNSGKMCPGTCAYPFAVPDYIPGLKPLKSPNGDVGIDGMISVIGHEIAELASNPL
;
A
#
# COMPACT_ATOMS: atom_id res chain seq x y z
N ASN A 1 -3.79 6.30 21.36
CA ASN A 1 -5.23 5.95 21.45
C ASN A 1 -5.57 5.23 20.16
N ILE A 2 -5.85 3.92 20.20
CA ILE A 2 -6.17 3.12 19.00
C ILE A 2 -7.68 3.06 18.86
N SER A 3 -8.20 3.38 17.68
CA SER A 3 -9.65 3.38 17.42
C SER A 3 -10.22 1.96 17.57
N ARG A 4 -11.41 1.85 18.20
CA ARG A 4 -12.15 0.58 18.28
C ARG A 4 -12.89 0.23 16.98
N THR A 5 -13.03 1.20 16.07
CA THR A 5 -13.79 1.03 14.83
C THR A 5 -13.00 1.57 13.65
N VAL A 6 -12.99 0.79 12.57
CA VAL A 6 -12.47 1.21 11.27
C VAL A 6 -13.64 1.20 10.29
N ARG A 7 -13.74 2.24 9.46
CA ARG A 7 -14.74 2.34 8.40
C ARG A 7 -14.01 2.59 7.09
N LEU A 8 -14.40 1.86 6.05
CA LEU A 8 -13.90 2.09 4.71
C LEU A 8 -14.35 3.48 4.24
N GLY A 9 -13.39 4.27 3.75
CA GLY A 9 -13.64 5.59 3.18
C GLY A 9 -14.02 5.52 1.71
N GLU A 10 -14.00 6.69 1.05
CA GLU A 10 -14.14 6.75 -0.41
C GLU A 10 -12.89 6.19 -1.11
N GLU A 11 -13.07 5.70 -2.33
CA GLU A 11 -12.01 5.13 -3.15
C GLU A 11 -11.78 5.93 -4.43
N LYS A 12 -10.51 5.99 -4.85
CA LYS A 12 -10.10 6.62 -6.10
C LYS A 12 -9.22 5.66 -6.89
N ASN A 13 -9.54 5.48 -8.16
CA ASN A 13 -8.85 4.55 -9.03
C ASN A 13 -8.15 5.31 -10.16
N ASP A 14 -6.83 5.15 -10.27
CA ASP A 14 -5.99 5.74 -11.31
C ASP A 14 -5.61 4.68 -12.36
N ARG A 15 -6.56 4.36 -13.24
CA ARG A 15 -6.37 3.32 -14.29
C ARG A 15 -5.31 3.67 -15.31
N LEU A 16 -5.06 4.96 -15.49
CA LEU A 16 -4.12 5.46 -16.49
C LEU A 16 -2.70 5.55 -15.93
N LEU A 17 -2.52 5.28 -14.63
CA LEU A 17 -1.25 5.38 -13.93
C LEU A 17 -0.63 6.75 -14.20
N SER A 18 -1.31 7.82 -13.81
CA SER A 18 -0.99 9.20 -14.18
C SER A 18 0.42 9.64 -13.73
N HIS A 19 1.02 8.91 -12.80
CA HIS A 19 2.40 9.10 -12.32
C HIS A 19 3.39 8.04 -12.84
N GLY A 20 2.98 7.22 -13.81
CA GLY A 20 3.78 6.17 -14.42
C GLY A 20 3.86 4.88 -13.60
N LYS A 21 4.64 3.92 -14.11
CA LYS A 21 4.83 2.58 -13.50
C LYS A 21 6.05 2.48 -12.58
N LYS A 22 6.78 3.58 -12.37
CA LYS A 22 7.95 3.63 -11.50
C LYS A 22 7.78 4.78 -10.53
N LEU A 23 7.58 4.46 -9.26
CA LEU A 23 7.35 5.44 -8.21
C LEU A 23 8.52 5.42 -7.21
N THR A 24 8.83 6.59 -6.69
CA THR A 24 9.59 6.79 -5.44
C THR A 24 8.63 7.13 -4.32
N ARG A 25 9.12 7.12 -3.07
CA ARG A 25 8.33 7.56 -1.90
C ARG A 25 7.80 9.00 -2.06
N LEU A 26 8.52 9.87 -2.76
CA LEU A 26 8.05 11.23 -3.06
C LEU A 26 6.91 11.23 -4.09
N SER A 27 7.02 10.45 -5.17
CA SER A 27 5.95 10.38 -6.17
C SER A 27 4.69 9.68 -5.66
N VAL A 28 4.79 8.77 -4.70
CA VAL A 28 3.63 8.19 -3.98
C VAL A 28 2.80 9.29 -3.32
N GLN A 29 3.43 10.30 -2.72
CA GLN A 29 2.72 11.46 -2.16
C GLN A 29 2.06 12.31 -3.25
N SER A 30 2.65 12.38 -4.46
CA SER A 30 2.04 13.07 -5.59
C SER A 30 0.79 12.35 -6.11
N VAL A 31 0.76 11.02 -6.07
CA VAL A 31 -0.46 10.24 -6.36
C VAL A 31 -1.56 10.55 -5.34
N ILE A 32 -1.22 10.60 -4.03
CA ILE A 32 -2.17 10.98 -2.98
C ILE A 32 -2.69 12.40 -3.21
N LYS A 33 -1.81 13.36 -3.55
CA LYS A 33 -2.21 14.72 -3.93
C LYS A 33 -3.24 14.69 -5.05
N ALA A 34 -2.95 13.98 -6.14
CA ALA A 34 -3.84 13.89 -7.29
C ALA A 34 -5.22 13.34 -6.91
N ALA A 35 -5.28 12.38 -5.97
CA ALA A 35 -6.53 11.81 -5.48
C ALA A 35 -7.35 12.78 -4.60
N VAL A 36 -6.72 13.52 -3.67
CA VAL A 36 -7.41 14.45 -2.77
C VAL A 36 -7.75 15.80 -3.43
N THR A 37 -7.05 16.17 -4.50
CA THR A 37 -7.33 17.40 -5.28
C THR A 37 -8.04 17.10 -6.61
N ALA A 38 -8.57 15.89 -6.80
CA ALA A 38 -9.21 15.52 -8.05
C ALA A 38 -10.44 16.39 -8.33
N LYS A 39 -10.63 16.81 -9.59
CA LYS A 39 -11.79 17.62 -9.99
C LYS A 39 -13.12 16.89 -9.80
N THR A 40 -13.11 15.57 -9.97
CA THR A 40 -14.29 14.71 -9.84
C THR A 40 -14.09 13.78 -8.66
N LYS A 41 -15.01 13.76 -7.70
CA LYS A 41 -14.98 12.87 -6.52
C LYS A 41 -13.57 12.82 -5.89
N PRO A 42 -13.05 13.94 -5.37
CA PRO A 42 -11.80 13.94 -4.61
C PRO A 42 -11.96 13.12 -3.34
N LEU A 43 -10.91 12.43 -2.93
CA LEU A 43 -10.91 11.79 -1.62
C LEU A 43 -11.02 12.86 -0.52
N PRO A 44 -11.83 12.63 0.53
CA PRO A 44 -11.98 13.60 1.61
C PRO A 44 -10.64 13.79 2.34
N ILE A 45 -10.36 15.02 2.78
CA ILE A 45 -9.16 15.37 3.55
C ILE A 45 -9.46 15.21 5.05
N ASN A 46 -8.83 14.24 5.71
CA ASN A 46 -9.07 13.93 7.12
C ASN A 46 -7.75 13.63 7.87
N PRO A 47 -6.96 14.66 8.23
CA PRO A 47 -5.68 14.49 8.90
C PRO A 47 -5.81 14.00 10.35
N LYS A 48 -6.98 14.10 10.97
CA LYS A 48 -7.19 13.78 12.40
C LYS A 48 -7.54 12.31 12.65
N SER A 49 -8.23 11.68 11.70
CA SER A 49 -8.83 10.35 11.92
C SER A 49 -8.89 9.48 10.66
N GLY A 50 -8.44 9.99 9.51
CA GLY A 50 -8.36 9.23 8.27
C GLY A 50 -6.97 8.64 8.07
N ILE A 51 -6.91 7.50 7.37
CA ILE A 51 -5.69 6.87 6.88
C ILE A 51 -5.89 6.62 5.39
N TYR A 52 -4.90 6.96 4.57
CA TYR A 52 -4.97 6.76 3.12
C TYR A 52 -4.17 5.52 2.74
N LEU A 53 -4.81 4.55 2.10
CA LEU A 53 -4.11 3.39 1.55
C LEU A 53 -3.89 3.60 0.06
N LEU A 54 -2.65 3.48 -0.38
CA LEU A 54 -2.27 3.49 -1.79
C LEU A 54 -1.86 2.08 -2.19
N LEU A 55 -2.69 1.45 -3.01
CA LEU A 55 -2.47 0.10 -3.52
C LEU A 55 -1.97 0.20 -4.97
N THR A 56 -0.81 -0.36 -5.28
CA THR A 56 -0.29 -0.36 -6.66
C THR A 56 -0.63 -1.64 -7.41
N ALA A 57 -0.80 -1.53 -8.72
CA ALA A 57 -0.98 -2.67 -9.60
C ALA A 57 0.27 -3.57 -9.66
N ASP A 58 0.11 -4.78 -10.20
CA ASP A 58 1.17 -5.81 -10.29
C ASP A 58 2.30 -5.47 -11.28
N ASP A 59 2.15 -4.39 -12.05
CA ASP A 59 3.11 -3.90 -13.02
C ASP A 59 3.67 -2.51 -12.67
N VAL A 60 3.43 -2.04 -11.44
CA VAL A 60 3.98 -0.79 -10.90
C VAL A 60 5.08 -1.11 -9.89
N TYR A 61 6.29 -0.63 -10.17
CA TYR A 61 7.43 -0.70 -9.27
C TYR A 61 7.50 0.53 -8.38
N VAL A 62 7.69 0.33 -7.08
CA VAL A 62 8.04 1.39 -6.13
C VAL A 62 9.46 1.16 -5.63
N GLN A 63 10.21 2.23 -5.41
CA GLN A 63 11.56 2.18 -4.87
C GLN A 63 11.64 1.26 -3.63
N ASP A 64 12.64 0.39 -3.62
CA ASP A 64 12.92 -0.63 -2.58
C ASP A 64 11.88 -1.76 -2.43
N PHE A 65 10.83 -1.77 -3.27
CA PHE A 65 9.87 -2.85 -3.32
C PHE A 65 10.57 -4.17 -3.66
N CYS A 66 10.16 -5.25 -2.97
CA CYS A 66 10.70 -6.60 -3.14
C CYS A 66 12.16 -6.81 -2.71
N GLN A 67 12.88 -5.75 -2.33
CA GLN A 67 14.24 -5.84 -1.82
C GLN A 67 14.27 -5.69 -0.31
N ASN A 68 13.64 -4.62 0.19
CA ASN A 68 13.67 -4.28 1.61
C ASN A 68 12.26 -4.21 2.21
N VAL A 69 11.25 -3.92 1.40
CA VAL A 69 9.88 -3.67 1.87
C VAL A 69 8.82 -4.26 0.94
N CYS A 70 7.67 -4.59 1.51
CA CYS A 70 6.44 -5.01 0.80
C CYS A 70 5.36 -3.91 0.81
N GLY A 71 5.50 -2.99 1.76
CA GLY A 71 4.68 -1.81 1.97
C GLY A 71 5.46 -0.83 2.85
N PHE A 72 4.89 0.34 3.09
CA PHE A 72 5.34 1.22 4.15
C PHE A 72 4.24 2.20 4.54
N HIS A 73 4.29 2.71 5.76
CA HIS A 73 3.54 3.87 6.18
C HIS A 73 4.43 5.11 6.32
N TYR A 74 3.81 6.28 6.18
CA TYR A 74 4.45 7.57 6.42
C TYR A 74 3.41 8.69 6.52
N PHE A 75 3.87 9.92 6.73
CA PHE A 75 3.06 11.12 6.58
C PHE A 75 3.36 11.86 5.28
N THR A 76 2.33 12.36 4.60
CA THR A 76 2.55 13.26 3.47
C THR A 76 3.18 14.58 3.94
N PHE A 77 4.03 15.18 3.12
CA PHE A 77 4.57 16.50 3.39
C PHE A 77 3.56 17.59 2.97
N PRO A 78 3.29 18.59 3.84
CA PRO A 78 2.47 19.74 3.47
C PRO A 78 2.97 20.48 2.23
N SER A 79 4.28 20.52 1.99
CA SER A 79 4.88 21.13 0.79
C SER A 79 4.51 20.41 -0.52
N ILE A 80 4.16 19.12 -0.46
CA ILE A 80 3.76 18.33 -1.63
C ILE A 80 2.24 18.32 -1.74
N VAL A 81 1.55 17.87 -0.68
CA VAL A 81 0.11 17.54 -0.70
C VAL A 81 -0.77 18.70 -0.21
N GLY A 82 -0.21 19.68 0.49
CA GLY A 82 -0.94 20.74 1.19
C GLY A 82 -1.38 20.36 2.61
N TYR A 83 -1.22 19.08 2.98
CA TYR A 83 -1.65 18.52 4.26
C TYR A 83 -0.64 17.48 4.75
N THR A 84 -0.57 17.32 6.07
CA THR A 84 0.06 16.15 6.71
C THR A 84 -1.01 15.08 6.87
N LEU A 85 -0.99 14.07 6.01
CA LEU A 85 -1.95 12.96 6.01
C LEU A 85 -1.19 11.66 6.29
N PRO A 86 -1.62 10.85 7.28
CA PRO A 86 -1.06 9.52 7.48
C PRO A 86 -1.50 8.62 6.32
N TYR A 87 -0.56 7.91 5.73
CA TYR A 87 -0.84 7.00 4.64
C TYR A 87 0.01 5.74 4.75
N ALA A 88 -0.44 4.68 4.07
CA ALA A 88 0.38 3.52 3.79
C ALA A 88 0.33 3.18 2.30
N TRP A 89 1.45 2.75 1.76
CA TRP A 89 1.54 2.15 0.45
C TRP A 89 1.73 0.64 0.56
N ILE A 90 1.06 -0.10 -0.32
CA ILE A 90 1.16 -1.55 -0.42
C ILE A 90 1.43 -1.92 -1.87
N GLY A 91 2.51 -2.67 -2.10
CA GLY A 91 2.90 -3.18 -3.41
C GLY A 91 2.26 -4.52 -3.72
N ASN A 92 1.87 -4.74 -4.98
CA ASN A 92 1.44 -6.06 -5.45
C ASN A 92 2.65 -6.90 -5.86
N SER A 93 2.96 -7.94 -5.09
CA SER A 93 4.16 -8.76 -5.26
C SER A 93 3.98 -9.93 -6.22
N GLY A 94 2.75 -10.19 -6.69
CA GLY A 94 2.39 -11.43 -7.39
C GLY A 94 3.26 -11.74 -8.61
N LYS A 95 3.64 -10.71 -9.39
CA LYS A 95 4.51 -10.87 -10.57
C LYS A 95 6.00 -10.65 -10.30
N MET A 96 6.36 -10.02 -9.19
CA MET A 96 7.71 -9.50 -8.97
C MET A 96 8.49 -10.28 -7.90
N CYS A 97 7.87 -10.56 -6.76
CA CYS A 97 8.53 -11.22 -5.64
C CYS A 97 7.53 -11.95 -4.71
N PRO A 98 6.69 -12.86 -5.24
CA PRO A 98 5.66 -13.50 -4.44
C PRO A 98 6.26 -14.24 -3.23
N GLY A 99 7.43 -14.88 -3.39
CA GLY A 99 8.12 -15.55 -2.28
C GLY A 99 8.49 -14.63 -1.11
N THR A 100 8.78 -13.35 -1.36
CA THR A 100 9.16 -12.40 -0.31
C THR A 100 7.95 -11.76 0.38
N CYS A 101 6.96 -11.33 -0.41
CA CYS A 101 5.90 -10.45 0.05
C CYS A 101 4.50 -11.07 0.03
N ALA A 102 4.36 -12.34 -0.38
CA ALA A 102 3.11 -13.09 -0.34
C ALA A 102 3.22 -14.37 0.49
N TYR A 103 4.19 -14.45 1.40
CA TYR A 103 4.24 -15.52 2.40
C TYR A 103 2.96 -15.50 3.26
N PRO A 104 2.34 -16.66 3.58
CA PRO A 104 2.77 -18.03 3.28
C PRO A 104 2.21 -18.62 1.98
N PHE A 105 1.57 -17.81 1.13
CA PHE A 105 0.94 -18.24 -0.13
C PHE A 105 1.92 -18.40 -1.29
N ALA A 106 3.13 -17.86 -1.12
CA ALA A 106 4.33 -18.22 -1.85
C ALA A 106 5.50 -18.34 -0.87
N VAL A 107 6.45 -19.21 -1.19
CA VAL A 107 7.60 -19.53 -0.34
C VAL A 107 8.87 -19.19 -1.12
N PRO A 108 9.87 -18.51 -0.52
CA PRO A 108 11.14 -18.26 -1.19
C PRO A 108 11.88 -19.55 -1.53
N ASP A 109 12.56 -19.56 -2.69
CA ASP A 109 13.32 -20.72 -3.18
C ASP A 109 14.43 -21.18 -2.23
N TYR A 110 14.94 -20.28 -1.38
CA TYR A 110 16.00 -20.61 -0.42
C TYR A 110 15.51 -21.40 0.81
N ILE A 111 14.21 -21.63 0.98
CA ILE A 111 13.64 -22.43 2.08
C ILE A 111 13.31 -23.83 1.56
N PRO A 112 14.20 -24.83 1.73
CA PRO A 112 14.00 -26.16 1.17
C PRO A 112 12.84 -26.89 1.85
N GLY A 113 12.02 -27.58 1.05
CA GLY A 113 10.99 -28.51 1.53
C GLY A 113 9.68 -27.87 2.04
N LEU A 114 9.62 -26.55 2.17
CA LEU A 114 8.40 -25.85 2.55
C LEU A 114 7.50 -25.61 1.34
N LYS A 115 6.24 -26.05 1.42
CA LYS A 115 5.26 -25.83 0.35
C LYS A 115 4.38 -24.61 0.68
N PRO A 116 4.02 -23.78 -0.33
CA PRO A 116 3.09 -22.68 -0.12
C PRO A 116 1.73 -23.16 0.37
N LEU A 117 1.11 -22.36 1.24
CA LEU A 117 -0.28 -22.55 1.62
C LEU A 117 -1.21 -22.11 0.49
N LYS A 118 -2.42 -22.66 0.47
CA LYS A 118 -3.44 -22.25 -0.50
C LYS A 118 -3.83 -20.80 -0.24
N SER A 119 -3.72 -19.97 -1.27
CA SER A 119 -4.23 -18.60 -1.28
C SER A 119 -5.76 -18.60 -1.07
N PRO A 120 -6.29 -17.91 -0.03
CA PRO A 120 -7.72 -17.85 0.26
C PRO A 120 -8.59 -17.37 -0.91
N ASN A 121 -8.13 -16.36 -1.66
CA ASN A 121 -8.86 -15.79 -2.78
C ASN A 121 -8.46 -16.38 -4.14
N GLY A 122 -7.52 -17.33 -4.16
CA GLY A 122 -6.96 -17.90 -5.40
C GLY A 122 -5.96 -17.00 -6.13
N ASP A 123 -5.71 -15.79 -5.64
CA ASP A 123 -4.70 -14.86 -6.12
C ASP A 123 -3.65 -14.62 -5.02
N VAL A 124 -2.46 -15.19 -5.23
CA VAL A 124 -1.32 -15.09 -4.31
C VAL A 124 -0.88 -13.64 -4.10
N GLY A 125 -0.88 -12.82 -5.15
CA GLY A 125 -0.45 -11.42 -5.05
C GLY A 125 -1.41 -10.61 -4.21
N ILE A 126 -2.72 -10.76 -4.44
CA ILE A 126 -3.75 -10.07 -3.67
C ILE A 126 -3.79 -10.53 -2.22
N ASP A 127 -3.68 -11.84 -1.96
CA ASP A 127 -3.65 -12.35 -0.58
C ASP A 127 -2.38 -11.91 0.17
N GLY A 128 -1.26 -11.79 -0.52
CA GLY A 128 -0.06 -11.13 0.00
C GLY A 128 -0.32 -9.67 0.36
N MET A 129 -0.95 -8.90 -0.53
CA MET A 129 -1.32 -7.51 -0.26
C MET A 129 -2.24 -7.37 0.95
N ILE A 130 -3.22 -8.26 1.14
CA ILE A 130 -4.12 -8.24 2.31
C ILE A 130 -3.32 -8.39 3.61
N SER A 131 -2.34 -9.29 3.64
CA SER A 131 -1.42 -9.44 4.78
C SER A 131 -0.67 -8.14 5.07
N VAL A 132 -0.11 -7.52 4.02
CA VAL A 132 0.63 -6.25 4.13
C VAL A 132 -0.29 -5.09 4.56
N ILE A 133 -1.53 -5.01 4.08
CA ILE A 133 -2.52 -4.02 4.54
C ILE A 133 -2.74 -4.15 6.05
N GLY A 134 -2.91 -5.38 6.55
CA GLY A 134 -3.07 -5.62 7.99
C GLY A 134 -1.83 -5.18 8.78
N HIS A 135 -0.64 -5.53 8.30
CA HIS A 135 0.64 -5.10 8.88
C HIS A 135 0.75 -3.58 8.94
N GLU A 136 0.61 -2.88 7.81
CA GLU A 136 0.78 -1.43 7.74
C GLU A 136 -0.26 -0.66 8.54
N ILE A 137 -1.52 -1.13 8.60
CA ILE A 137 -2.55 -0.50 9.46
C ILE A 137 -2.19 -0.69 10.93
N ALA A 138 -1.71 -1.88 11.33
CA ALA A 138 -1.30 -2.15 12.70
C ALA A 138 -0.09 -1.30 13.13
N GLU A 139 0.91 -1.20 12.26
CA GLU A 139 2.07 -0.35 12.50
C GLU A 139 1.67 1.13 12.52
N LEU A 140 0.90 1.63 11.56
CA LEU A 140 0.46 3.02 11.56
C LEU A 140 -0.38 3.36 12.81
N ALA A 141 -1.21 2.44 13.31
CA ALA A 141 -1.98 2.64 14.53
C ALA A 141 -1.14 2.64 15.81
N SER A 142 -0.01 1.93 15.83
CA SER A 142 0.83 1.75 17.03
C SER A 142 2.10 2.62 17.02
N ASN A 143 2.61 2.95 15.84
CA ASN A 143 3.81 3.71 15.54
C ASN A 143 3.67 4.44 14.17
N PRO A 144 3.01 5.60 14.09
CA PRO A 144 2.65 6.23 12.81
C PRO A 144 3.80 6.85 11.97
N LEU A 145 5.07 6.56 12.26
CA LEU A 145 6.25 7.37 11.90
C LEU A 145 6.81 7.16 10.47
#